data_AF-A0A564FX89-F1
#
_entry.id   AF-A0A564FX89-F1
#
_cell.length_a   1.000
_cell.length_b   1.000
_cell.length_c   1.000
_cell.angle_alpha   90.00
_cell.angle_beta   90.00
_cell.angle_gamma   90.00
#
_symmetry.space_group_name_H-M   'P 1'
#
loop_
_entity.id
_entity.type
_entity.pdbx_description
1 polymer ?
#
loop_
_entity_poly.entity_id
_entity_poly.type
_entity_poly.pdbx_seq_one_letter_code
_entity_poly.pdbx_strand_id
1 'polypeptide(L)'
;MTGIEQKLAGIRDADLLQEVEAARGGFLFAQIVEHILHRQRERDATRTAESAEAERRARLGRDQRRRDAVRLVIETQPTGPENLQHIHSVLALCGLPYRDPGASREFSRTYGRNSLSLTAGRLKNPETGAWEPQGLPYGPKARLVLLHLCTEAVRQRSPTVQVADSLSGFMREMGFAVTGGERGTIRQFKEQVHRLAACAMQIGLWDGQGEASTLNVPPFRSLDLWRPQGEGEWSRTVQFHQDFYDSLIRHALPVDVRAARAFSGSARKLDLLFWVGYRLRALQRPLRLTWENLHGQFGAENASIRSFRQAFKADLAHLCEVFPKLPLSLDEGGLVLQPADPGALLVPPRQGIRNSAKQGMKLRA
;
A
#
# COMPACT_ATOMS: atom_id res chain seq x y z
N MET A 1 52.66 -30.59 -9.52
CA MET A 1 51.62 -29.99 -10.39
C MET A 1 52.01 -28.55 -10.62
N THR A 2 52.14 -28.16 -11.88
CA THR A 2 52.46 -26.77 -12.24
C THR A 2 51.35 -25.83 -11.74
N GLY A 3 51.66 -24.57 -11.42
CA GLY A 3 50.66 -23.61 -10.96
C GLY A 3 49.52 -23.37 -11.98
N ILE A 4 49.76 -23.70 -13.25
CA ILE A 4 48.77 -23.60 -14.33
C ILE A 4 47.80 -24.80 -14.30
N GLU A 5 48.27 -26.03 -14.08
CA GLU A 5 47.41 -27.22 -13.95
C GLU A 5 46.36 -27.07 -12.83
N GLN A 6 46.77 -26.50 -11.69
CA GLN A 6 45.85 -26.22 -10.58
C GLN A 6 44.81 -25.16 -10.94
N LYS A 7 45.19 -24.14 -11.72
CA LYS A 7 44.26 -23.10 -12.21
C LYS A 7 43.25 -23.69 -13.21
N LEU A 8 43.72 -24.56 -14.11
CA LEU A 8 42.87 -25.25 -15.09
C LEU A 8 41.83 -26.16 -14.42
N ALA A 9 42.20 -26.89 -13.36
CA ALA A 9 41.26 -27.71 -12.58
C ALA A 9 40.14 -26.90 -11.90
N GLY A 10 40.32 -25.59 -11.75
CA GLY A 10 39.32 -24.67 -11.23
C GLY A 10 38.27 -24.23 -12.25
N ILE A 11 38.48 -24.46 -13.56
CA ILE A 11 37.58 -24.05 -14.64
C ILE A 11 36.66 -25.23 -14.99
N ARG A 12 35.34 -25.01 -14.98
CA ARG A 12 34.33 -26.10 -15.08
C ARG A 12 33.28 -25.83 -16.13
N ASP A 13 32.99 -24.58 -16.43
CA ASP A 13 31.99 -24.21 -17.41
C ASP A 13 32.48 -24.56 -18.82
N ALA A 14 31.61 -25.18 -19.63
CA ALA A 14 31.99 -25.74 -20.93
C ALA A 14 32.45 -24.68 -21.95
N ASP A 15 31.88 -23.49 -21.92
CA ASP A 15 32.29 -22.35 -22.75
C ASP A 15 33.68 -21.84 -22.35
N LEU A 16 33.94 -21.71 -21.05
CA LEU A 16 35.23 -21.29 -20.52
C LEU A 16 36.33 -22.31 -20.80
N LEU A 17 36.01 -23.60 -20.77
CA LEU A 17 36.93 -24.68 -21.16
C LEU A 17 37.28 -24.61 -22.66
N GLN A 18 36.32 -24.27 -23.53
CA GLN A 18 36.59 -24.05 -24.95
C GLN A 18 37.49 -22.84 -25.19
N GLU A 19 37.30 -21.74 -24.46
CA GLU A 19 38.17 -20.55 -24.50
C GLU A 19 39.61 -20.89 -24.08
N VAL A 20 39.77 -21.73 -23.05
CA VAL A 20 41.09 -22.23 -22.60
C VAL A 20 41.77 -23.05 -23.68
N GLU A 21 41.06 -23.99 -24.31
CA GLU A 21 41.63 -24.84 -25.36
C GLU A 21 42.00 -24.03 -26.61
N ALA A 22 41.21 -23.01 -26.97
CA ALA A 22 41.53 -22.11 -28.08
C ALA A 22 42.79 -21.26 -27.83
N ALA A 23 43.11 -20.95 -26.57
CA ALA A 23 44.29 -20.16 -26.19
C ALA A 23 45.56 -21.01 -26.03
N ARG A 24 45.45 -22.34 -26.12
CA ARG A 24 46.52 -23.28 -25.78
C ARG A 24 47.72 -23.12 -26.71
N GLY A 25 48.92 -23.04 -26.14
CA GLY A 25 50.18 -22.83 -26.88
C GLY A 25 50.49 -21.37 -27.22
N GLY A 26 49.63 -20.41 -26.87
CA GLY A 26 49.88 -18.98 -27.05
C GLY A 26 50.84 -18.37 -26.02
N PHE A 27 51.53 -17.29 -26.41
CA PHE A 27 52.48 -16.55 -25.55
C PHE A 27 51.86 -16.02 -24.24
N LEU A 28 50.57 -15.66 -24.26
CA LEU A 28 49.83 -15.14 -23.09
C LEU A 28 48.97 -16.20 -22.40
N PHE A 29 49.15 -17.49 -22.69
CA PHE A 29 48.27 -18.56 -22.21
C PHE A 29 48.04 -18.55 -20.69
N ALA A 30 49.09 -18.34 -19.90
CA ALA A 30 48.99 -18.30 -18.44
C ALA A 30 48.10 -17.15 -17.93
N GLN A 31 48.15 -15.98 -18.57
CA GLN A 31 47.32 -14.81 -18.23
C GLN A 31 45.87 -15.03 -18.66
N ILE A 32 45.65 -15.65 -19.82
CA ILE A 32 44.31 -15.98 -20.31
C ILE A 32 43.63 -16.98 -19.36
N VAL A 33 44.33 -18.04 -18.94
CA VAL A 33 43.82 -19.01 -17.96
C VAL A 33 43.47 -18.33 -16.63
N GLU A 34 44.27 -17.36 -16.18
CA GLU A 34 43.99 -16.61 -14.95
C GLU A 34 42.74 -15.72 -15.07
N HIS A 35 42.56 -15.05 -16.19
CA HIS A 35 41.35 -14.28 -16.47
C HIS A 35 40.09 -15.16 -16.57
N ILE A 36 40.19 -16.31 -17.25
CA ILE A 36 39.08 -17.26 -17.37
C ILE A 36 38.72 -17.86 -16.01
N LEU A 37 39.71 -18.23 -15.20
CA LEU A 37 39.49 -18.72 -13.84
C LEU A 37 38.82 -17.67 -12.96
N HIS A 38 39.17 -16.39 -13.11
CA HIS A 38 38.49 -15.30 -12.42
C HIS A 38 37.00 -15.23 -12.82
N ARG A 39 36.68 -15.26 -14.12
CA ARG A 39 35.29 -15.32 -14.62
C ARG A 39 34.53 -16.54 -14.09
N GLN A 40 35.14 -17.72 -14.05
CA GLN A 40 34.54 -18.92 -13.44
C GLN A 40 34.20 -18.68 -11.97
N ARG A 41 35.12 -18.12 -11.18
CA ARG A 41 34.90 -17.84 -9.75
C ARG A 41 33.77 -16.84 -9.53
N GLU A 42 33.66 -15.82 -10.37
CA GLU A 42 32.53 -14.86 -10.33
C GLU A 42 31.20 -15.55 -10.63
N ARG A 43 31.15 -16.44 -11.63
CA ARG A 43 29.96 -17.23 -11.95
C ARG A 43 29.59 -18.20 -10.82
N ASP A 44 30.57 -18.89 -10.23
CA ASP A 44 30.36 -19.81 -9.11
C ASP A 44 29.86 -19.09 -7.86
N ALA A 45 30.44 -17.92 -7.56
CA ALA A 45 29.99 -17.06 -6.46
C ALA A 45 28.54 -16.59 -6.69
N THR A 46 28.19 -16.19 -7.92
CA THR A 46 26.84 -15.79 -8.30
C THR A 46 25.85 -16.94 -8.13
N ARG A 47 26.17 -18.14 -8.66
CA ARG A 47 25.33 -19.34 -8.53
C ARG A 47 25.12 -19.75 -7.07
N THR A 48 26.17 -19.66 -6.26
CA THR A 48 26.11 -19.97 -4.83
C THR A 48 25.24 -18.97 -4.08
N ALA A 49 25.37 -17.67 -4.38
CA ALA A 49 24.51 -16.63 -3.82
C ALA A 49 23.03 -16.83 -4.21
N GLU A 50 22.76 -17.13 -5.49
CA GLU A 50 21.41 -17.42 -5.99
C GLU A 50 20.81 -18.67 -5.33
N SER A 51 21.58 -19.75 -5.19
CA SER A 51 21.14 -20.97 -4.52
C SER A 51 20.83 -20.72 -3.04
N ALA A 52 21.71 -20.02 -2.32
CA ALA A 52 21.51 -19.68 -0.91
C ALA A 52 20.26 -18.81 -0.71
N GLU A 53 20.02 -17.86 -1.62
CA GLU A 53 18.83 -17.01 -1.61
C GLU A 53 17.55 -17.80 -1.94
N ALA A 54 17.62 -18.73 -2.90
CA ALA A 54 16.51 -19.63 -3.23
C ALA A 54 16.15 -20.54 -2.05
N GLU A 55 17.14 -21.12 -1.37
CA GLU A 55 16.95 -21.90 -0.15
C GLU A 55 16.38 -21.05 0.99
N ARG A 56 16.88 -19.82 1.18
CA ARG A 56 16.31 -18.87 2.15
C ARG A 56 14.84 -18.64 1.88
N ARG A 57 14.47 -18.38 0.62
CA ARG A 57 13.07 -18.15 0.19
C ARG A 57 12.21 -19.40 0.36
N ALA A 58 12.74 -20.59 0.11
CA ALA A 58 12.02 -21.85 0.28
C ALA A 58 11.62 -22.08 1.75
N ARG A 59 12.43 -21.62 2.72
CA ARG A 59 12.13 -21.67 4.15
C ARG A 59 11.06 -20.67 4.62
N LEU A 60 10.73 -19.66 3.81
CA LEU A 60 9.76 -18.64 4.20
C LEU A 60 8.31 -19.16 4.08
N GLY A 61 7.47 -18.76 5.04
CA GLY A 61 6.02 -18.99 4.97
C GLY A 61 5.38 -18.33 3.74
N ARG A 62 4.22 -18.83 3.30
CA ARG A 62 3.52 -18.35 2.08
C ARG A 62 3.37 -16.82 2.04
N ASP A 63 2.89 -16.22 3.12
CA ASP A 63 2.65 -14.77 3.17
C ASP A 63 3.94 -13.96 3.21
N GLN A 64 4.99 -14.50 3.82
CA GLN A 64 6.30 -13.86 3.87
C GLN A 64 6.99 -13.92 2.51
N ARG A 65 6.90 -15.05 1.79
CA ARG A 65 7.33 -15.15 0.38
C ARG A 65 6.63 -14.12 -0.50
N ARG A 66 5.32 -13.92 -0.32
CA ARG A 66 4.57 -12.89 -1.07
C ARG A 66 5.11 -11.49 -0.80
N ARG A 67 5.42 -11.16 0.45
CA ARG A 67 6.00 -9.84 0.82
C ARG A 67 7.43 -9.68 0.31
N ASP A 68 8.25 -10.73 0.39
CA ASP A 68 9.63 -10.75 -0.12
C ASP A 68 9.65 -10.54 -1.66
N ALA A 69 8.74 -11.17 -2.39
CA ALA A 69 8.57 -10.93 -3.83
C ALA A 69 8.16 -9.48 -4.14
N VAL A 70 7.24 -8.91 -3.35
CA VAL A 70 6.85 -7.50 -3.50
C VAL A 70 8.01 -6.55 -3.14
N ARG A 71 8.77 -6.83 -2.09
CA ARG A 71 9.99 -6.08 -1.75
C ARG A 71 10.93 -6.03 -2.94
N LEU A 72 11.25 -7.18 -3.52
CA LEU A 72 12.17 -7.27 -4.65
C LEU A 72 11.69 -6.43 -5.84
N VAL A 73 10.39 -6.48 -6.16
CA VAL A 73 9.81 -5.65 -7.22
C VAL A 73 9.93 -4.16 -6.90
N ILE A 74 9.64 -3.74 -5.67
CA ILE A 74 9.76 -2.33 -5.25
C ILE A 74 11.21 -1.84 -5.27
N GLU A 75 12.17 -2.67 -4.86
CA GLU A 75 13.60 -2.32 -4.82
C GLU A 75 14.24 -2.28 -6.21
N THR A 76 13.78 -3.11 -7.14
CA THR A 76 14.35 -3.21 -8.50
C THR A 76 13.64 -2.34 -9.53
N GLN A 77 12.35 -2.03 -9.33
CA GLN A 77 11.57 -1.24 -10.27
C GLN A 77 11.13 0.08 -9.63
N PRO A 78 11.51 1.24 -10.23
CA PRO A 78 11.13 2.53 -9.70
C PRO A 78 9.61 2.70 -9.66
N THR A 79 9.10 3.41 -8.66
CA THR A 79 7.66 3.70 -8.56
C THR A 79 7.26 4.72 -9.63
N GLY A 80 6.73 4.24 -10.75
CA GLY A 80 6.14 5.07 -11.81
C GLY A 80 4.66 5.42 -11.57
N PRO A 81 4.08 6.36 -12.34
CA PRO A 81 2.67 6.78 -12.21
C PRO A 81 1.64 5.65 -12.28
N GLU A 82 1.92 4.60 -13.04
CA GLU A 82 1.09 3.40 -13.17
C GLU A 82 0.96 2.61 -11.85
N ASN A 83 2.01 2.67 -11.03
CA ASN A 83 2.08 2.03 -9.72
C ASN A 83 1.57 2.93 -8.58
N LEU A 84 1.25 4.19 -8.86
CA LEU A 84 0.76 5.15 -7.89
C LEU A 84 -0.77 5.16 -7.83
N GLN A 85 -1.26 4.92 -6.62
CA GLN A 85 -2.64 5.17 -6.22
C GLN A 85 -2.70 6.34 -5.23
N HIS A 86 -3.87 6.94 -5.07
CA HIS A 86 -4.09 8.09 -4.21
C HIS A 86 -5.26 7.83 -3.27
N ILE A 87 -5.10 8.18 -2.00
CA ILE A 87 -6.18 8.17 -1.01
C ILE A 87 -6.26 9.52 -0.32
N HIS A 88 -7.45 9.94 0.11
CA HIS A 88 -7.60 11.15 0.92
C HIS A 88 -6.82 10.99 2.25
N SER A 89 -6.01 11.99 2.63
CA SER A 89 -5.19 11.94 3.85
C SER A 89 -5.98 11.64 5.13
N VAL A 90 -7.20 12.17 5.28
CA VAL A 90 -8.06 11.86 6.43
C VAL A 90 -8.39 10.35 6.54
N LEU A 91 -8.51 9.64 5.42
CA LEU A 91 -8.74 8.20 5.41
C LEU A 91 -7.46 7.43 5.79
N ALA A 92 -6.29 7.99 5.50
CA ALA A 92 -5.01 7.46 5.96
C ALA A 92 -4.79 7.67 7.46
N LEU A 93 -5.34 8.76 8.02
CA LEU A 93 -5.14 9.15 9.42
C LEU A 93 -6.20 8.61 10.36
N CYS A 94 -7.48 8.66 9.99
CA CYS A 94 -8.55 8.11 10.81
C CYS A 94 -8.82 6.67 10.38
N GLY A 95 -9.15 6.43 9.11
CA GLY A 95 -9.46 5.10 8.60
C GLY A 95 -10.82 4.57 9.06
N LEU A 96 -11.29 3.52 8.39
CA LEU A 96 -12.59 2.89 8.64
C LEU A 96 -12.54 1.93 9.86
N PRO A 97 -13.66 1.34 10.30
CA PRO A 97 -13.63 0.16 11.17
C PRO A 97 -12.78 -0.99 10.58
N TYR A 98 -12.05 -1.72 11.41
CA TYR A 98 -11.27 -2.89 10.96
C TYR A 98 -12.15 -4.13 10.79
N ARG A 99 -13.16 -4.30 11.64
CA ARG A 99 -14.14 -5.40 11.61
C ARG A 99 -15.55 -4.89 11.40
N ASP A 100 -16.48 -5.80 11.15
CA ASP A 100 -17.89 -5.44 11.02
C ASP A 100 -18.40 -4.87 12.34
N PRO A 101 -18.89 -3.62 12.38
CA PRO A 101 -19.46 -3.02 13.59
C PRO A 101 -20.82 -3.62 14.00
N GLY A 102 -21.35 -4.55 13.21
CA GLY A 102 -22.63 -5.20 13.49
C GLY A 102 -23.79 -4.21 13.36
N ALA A 103 -24.59 -4.09 14.44
CA ALA A 103 -25.78 -3.22 14.45
C ALA A 103 -25.47 -1.72 14.56
N SER A 104 -24.21 -1.33 14.80
CA SER A 104 -23.86 0.08 14.94
C SER A 104 -24.16 0.85 13.64
N ARG A 105 -24.86 1.98 13.80
CA ARG A 105 -25.20 2.89 12.70
C ARG A 105 -24.23 4.04 12.57
N GLU A 106 -23.41 4.28 13.60
CA GLU A 106 -22.46 5.38 13.65
C GLU A 106 -21.09 4.87 14.05
N PHE A 107 -20.06 5.52 13.49
CA PHE A 107 -18.68 5.29 13.86
C PHE A 107 -17.91 6.58 13.71
N SER A 108 -17.11 6.92 14.71
CA SER A 108 -16.21 8.06 14.63
C SER A 108 -14.80 7.68 15.05
N ARG A 109 -13.83 8.36 14.46
CA ARG A 109 -12.43 8.25 14.86
C ARG A 109 -11.74 9.59 14.71
N THR A 110 -10.99 9.96 15.73
CA THR A 110 -10.27 11.24 15.81
C THR A 110 -8.78 10.98 15.90
N TYR A 111 -8.03 11.78 15.15
CA TYR A 111 -6.59 11.79 15.15
C TYR A 111 -6.06 13.23 15.13
N GLY A 112 -5.59 13.66 16.31
CA GLY A 112 -5.16 15.04 16.53
C GLY A 112 -6.28 16.01 16.17
N ARG A 113 -6.06 16.78 15.11
CA ARG A 113 -6.97 17.82 14.59
C ARG A 113 -7.95 17.32 13.53
N ASN A 114 -7.89 16.04 13.17
CA ASN A 114 -8.73 15.47 12.13
C ASN A 114 -9.70 14.47 12.74
N SER A 115 -10.94 14.48 12.31
CA SER A 115 -11.96 13.52 12.71
C SER A 115 -12.69 12.99 11.49
N LEU A 116 -13.00 11.70 11.53
CA LEU A 116 -13.85 11.04 10.55
C LEU A 116 -15.08 10.53 11.28
N SER A 117 -16.26 10.94 10.84
CA SER A 117 -17.54 10.37 11.28
C SER A 117 -18.20 9.65 10.10
N LEU A 118 -18.78 8.49 10.37
CA LEU A 118 -19.49 7.66 9.41
C LEU A 118 -20.89 7.39 9.96
N THR A 119 -21.90 7.61 9.12
CA THR A 119 -23.27 7.22 9.40
C THR A 119 -23.72 6.24 8.33
N ALA A 120 -24.21 5.09 8.76
CA ALA A 120 -24.76 4.08 7.88
C ALA A 120 -26.09 4.57 7.28
N GLY A 121 -26.25 4.42 5.97
CA GLY A 121 -27.47 4.82 5.26
C GLY A 121 -28.34 3.64 4.82
N ARG A 122 -29.11 3.89 3.76
CA ARG A 122 -30.06 2.95 3.16
C ARG A 122 -29.92 3.03 1.64
N LEU A 123 -30.15 1.91 0.96
CA LEU A 123 -30.25 1.87 -0.50
C LEU A 123 -31.66 1.46 -0.89
N LYS A 124 -32.14 1.94 -2.03
CA LYS A 124 -33.41 1.48 -2.58
C LYS A 124 -33.18 0.17 -3.32
N ASN A 125 -33.86 -0.89 -2.92
CA ASN A 125 -33.82 -2.15 -3.64
C ASN A 125 -34.52 -1.95 -5.00
N PRO A 126 -33.84 -2.25 -6.12
CA PRO A 126 -34.37 -2.00 -7.45
C PRO A 126 -35.45 -3.01 -7.88
N GLU A 127 -35.52 -4.19 -7.25
CA GLU A 127 -36.53 -5.23 -7.51
C GLU A 127 -37.79 -5.02 -6.67
N THR A 128 -37.64 -4.70 -5.38
CA THR A 128 -38.78 -4.56 -4.45
C THR A 128 -39.23 -3.11 -4.26
N GLY A 129 -38.41 -2.13 -4.67
CA GLY A 129 -38.64 -0.70 -4.44
C GLY A 129 -38.49 -0.24 -2.99
N ALA A 130 -38.21 -1.15 -2.05
CA ALA A 130 -38.11 -0.87 -0.62
C ALA A 130 -36.76 -0.23 -0.25
N TRP A 131 -36.74 0.54 0.84
CA TRP A 131 -35.50 1.04 1.43
C TRP A 131 -34.85 -0.04 2.31
N GLU A 132 -33.67 -0.49 1.93
CA GLU A 132 -32.89 -1.49 2.64
C GLU A 132 -31.76 -0.83 3.45
N PRO A 133 -31.70 -1.04 4.77
CA PRO A 133 -30.61 -0.52 5.60
C PRO A 133 -29.30 -1.22 5.23
N GLN A 134 -28.24 -0.41 5.04
CA GLN A 134 -26.89 -0.92 4.87
C GLN A 134 -26.09 -0.73 6.15
N GLY A 135 -25.11 -1.60 6.42
CA GLY A 135 -24.19 -1.43 7.55
C GLY A 135 -23.10 -0.39 7.27
N LEU A 136 -22.26 -0.12 8.27
CA LEU A 136 -21.07 0.73 8.10
C LEU A 136 -20.01 0.02 7.25
N PRO A 137 -19.30 0.73 6.34
CA PRO A 137 -18.21 0.14 5.56
C PRO A 137 -17.02 -0.18 6.47
N TYR A 138 -16.36 -1.32 6.25
CA TYR A 138 -15.29 -1.79 7.12
C TYR A 138 -14.25 -2.66 6.39
N GLY A 139 -13.19 -2.98 7.12
CA GLY A 139 -12.21 -3.96 6.70
C GLY A 139 -11.34 -3.52 5.52
N PRO A 140 -10.54 -4.44 4.97
CA PRO A 140 -9.55 -4.09 3.95
C PRO A 140 -10.17 -3.78 2.58
N LYS A 141 -11.31 -4.41 2.26
CA LYS A 141 -11.95 -4.25 0.95
C LYS A 141 -12.49 -2.84 0.75
N ALA A 142 -13.21 -2.28 1.73
CA ALA A 142 -13.71 -0.92 1.66
C ALA A 142 -12.58 0.11 1.51
N ARG A 143 -11.45 -0.09 2.20
CA ARG A 143 -10.25 0.77 2.06
C ARG A 143 -9.66 0.72 0.66
N LEU A 144 -9.59 -0.47 0.06
CA LEU A 144 -9.04 -0.65 -1.28
C LEU A 144 -9.97 -0.12 -2.36
N VAL A 145 -11.30 -0.23 -2.17
CA VAL A 145 -12.30 0.48 -3.00
C VAL A 145 -12.03 1.98 -2.95
N LEU A 146 -11.94 2.57 -1.75
CA LEU A 146 -11.71 4.01 -1.59
C LEU A 146 -10.38 4.45 -2.21
N LEU A 147 -9.29 3.69 -1.98
CA LEU A 147 -7.99 3.94 -2.58
C LEU A 147 -8.09 3.96 -4.12
N HIS A 148 -8.77 3.00 -4.72
CA HIS A 148 -8.92 2.94 -6.17
C HIS A 148 -9.82 4.07 -6.71
N LEU A 149 -11.00 4.30 -6.12
CA LEU A 149 -11.91 5.36 -6.57
C LEU A 149 -11.29 6.74 -6.43
N CYS A 150 -10.59 7.01 -5.32
CA CYS A 150 -9.84 8.26 -5.14
C CYS A 150 -8.74 8.39 -6.21
N THR A 151 -8.06 7.29 -6.55
CA THR A 151 -7.06 7.28 -7.62
C THR A 151 -7.67 7.69 -8.95
N GLU A 152 -8.82 7.11 -9.32
CA GLU A 152 -9.50 7.43 -10.58
C GLU A 152 -9.95 8.89 -10.61
N ALA A 153 -10.43 9.44 -9.50
CA ALA A 153 -10.78 10.87 -9.40
C ALA A 153 -9.57 11.78 -9.62
N VAL A 154 -8.43 11.44 -9.02
CA VAL A 154 -7.17 12.19 -9.21
C VAL A 154 -6.64 12.04 -10.64
N ARG A 155 -6.69 10.83 -11.22
CA ARG A 155 -6.19 10.56 -12.57
C ARG A 155 -7.02 11.24 -13.65
N GLN A 156 -8.34 11.11 -13.56
CA GLN A 156 -9.30 11.67 -14.53
C GLN A 156 -9.53 13.17 -14.28
N ARG A 157 -9.08 13.71 -13.14
CA ARG A 157 -9.29 15.09 -12.71
C ARG A 157 -10.76 15.50 -12.80
N SER A 158 -11.63 14.61 -12.32
CA SER A 158 -13.07 14.79 -12.38
C SER A 158 -13.73 14.26 -11.10
N PRO A 159 -14.75 14.96 -10.56
CA PRO A 159 -15.59 14.42 -9.50
C PRO A 159 -16.50 13.29 -10.01
N THR A 160 -16.68 13.17 -11.32
CA THR A 160 -17.41 12.07 -11.95
C THR A 160 -16.40 11.17 -12.66
N VAL A 161 -16.19 9.97 -12.13
CA VAL A 161 -15.15 9.05 -12.61
C VAL A 161 -15.75 7.87 -13.33
N GLN A 162 -15.11 7.48 -14.43
CA GLN A 162 -15.41 6.22 -15.09
C GLN A 162 -14.67 5.08 -14.39
N VAL A 163 -15.36 3.98 -14.13
CA VAL A 163 -14.83 2.74 -13.56
C VAL A 163 -14.96 1.60 -14.58
N ALA A 164 -14.29 0.47 -14.30
CA ALA A 164 -14.31 -0.72 -15.15
C ALA A 164 -15.72 -1.15 -15.56
N ASP A 165 -15.82 -1.87 -16.66
CA ASP A 165 -17.11 -2.26 -17.28
C ASP A 165 -17.91 -3.31 -16.48
N SER A 166 -17.30 -3.89 -15.44
CA SER A 166 -17.93 -4.86 -14.55
C SER A 166 -17.27 -4.85 -13.18
N LEU A 167 -18.00 -5.31 -12.16
CA LEU A 167 -17.46 -5.55 -10.82
C LEU A 167 -16.22 -6.45 -10.85
N SER A 168 -16.22 -7.48 -11.69
CA SER A 168 -15.08 -8.38 -11.87
C SER A 168 -13.88 -7.66 -12.51
N GLY A 169 -14.12 -6.77 -13.48
CA GLY A 169 -13.08 -5.90 -14.05
C GLY A 169 -12.48 -4.98 -13.00
N PHE A 170 -13.34 -4.30 -12.24
CA PHE A 170 -12.96 -3.42 -11.15
C PHE A 170 -12.09 -4.15 -10.12
N MET A 171 -12.52 -5.33 -9.67
CA MET A 171 -11.76 -6.19 -8.76
C MET A 171 -10.37 -6.58 -9.31
N ARG A 172 -10.27 -6.90 -10.61
CA ARG A 172 -9.00 -7.23 -11.26
C ARG A 172 -8.06 -6.03 -11.33
N GLU A 173 -8.57 -4.83 -11.60
CA GLU A 173 -7.75 -3.61 -11.62
C GLU A 173 -7.11 -3.33 -10.25
N MET A 174 -7.85 -3.58 -9.17
CA MET A 174 -7.28 -3.53 -7.80
C MET A 174 -6.33 -4.70 -7.49
N GLY A 175 -6.28 -5.73 -8.32
CA GLY A 175 -5.43 -6.91 -8.16
C GLY A 175 -6.01 -7.98 -7.24
N PHE A 176 -7.33 -8.05 -7.09
CA PHE A 176 -7.99 -9.12 -6.37
C PHE A 176 -8.33 -10.31 -7.27
N ALA A 177 -8.21 -11.51 -6.71
CA ALA A 177 -8.78 -12.70 -7.33
C ALA A 177 -10.31 -12.58 -7.37
N VAL A 178 -10.89 -12.85 -8.54
CA VAL A 178 -12.35 -12.87 -8.75
C VAL A 178 -12.83 -14.29 -8.57
N THR A 179 -13.49 -14.58 -7.46
CA THR A 179 -14.06 -15.90 -7.16
C THR A 179 -15.54 -15.79 -6.82
N GLY A 180 -16.35 -16.66 -7.41
CA GLY A 180 -17.79 -16.76 -7.16
C GLY A 180 -18.13 -17.65 -5.96
N GLY A 181 -19.44 -17.87 -5.75
CA GLY A 181 -19.97 -18.70 -4.68
C GLY A 181 -20.19 -17.97 -3.35
N GLU A 182 -20.76 -18.67 -2.38
CA GLU A 182 -21.19 -18.11 -1.08
C GLU A 182 -20.02 -17.51 -0.27
N ARG A 183 -18.83 -18.12 -0.40
CA ARG A 183 -17.57 -17.68 0.20
C ARG A 183 -16.65 -16.94 -0.78
N GLY A 184 -17.17 -16.59 -1.96
CA GLY A 184 -16.44 -15.91 -3.01
C GLY A 184 -16.06 -14.47 -2.66
N THR A 185 -15.02 -13.95 -3.32
CA THR A 185 -14.57 -12.57 -3.12
C THR A 185 -15.57 -11.54 -3.63
N ILE A 186 -16.34 -11.88 -4.67
CA ILE A 186 -17.33 -11.01 -5.33
C ILE A 186 -18.39 -10.54 -4.35
N ARG A 187 -19.03 -11.47 -3.60
CA ARG A 187 -20.13 -11.14 -2.67
C ARG A 187 -19.68 -10.16 -1.60
N GLN A 188 -18.57 -10.47 -0.94
CA GLN A 188 -17.98 -9.63 0.10
C GLN A 188 -17.53 -8.25 -0.43
N PHE A 189 -17.10 -8.19 -1.70
CA PHE A 189 -16.72 -6.93 -2.31
C PHE A 189 -17.96 -6.08 -2.62
N LYS A 190 -18.98 -6.69 -3.25
CA LYS A 190 -20.27 -6.07 -3.52
C LYS A 190 -20.89 -5.49 -2.25
N GLU A 191 -20.86 -6.25 -1.16
CA GLU A 191 -21.34 -5.79 0.15
C GLU A 191 -20.64 -4.50 0.60
N GLN A 192 -19.30 -4.45 0.58
CA GLN A 192 -18.57 -3.24 1.01
C GLN A 192 -18.82 -2.05 0.11
N VAL A 193 -19.02 -2.29 -1.17
CA VAL A 193 -19.37 -1.27 -2.14
C VAL A 193 -20.78 -0.71 -1.87
N HIS A 194 -21.77 -1.55 -1.57
CA HIS A 194 -23.11 -1.09 -1.15
C HIS A 194 -23.05 -0.27 0.14
N ARG A 195 -22.29 -0.74 1.13
CA ARG A 195 -22.12 -0.02 2.40
C ARG A 195 -21.47 1.36 2.17
N LEU A 196 -20.48 1.44 1.28
CA LEU A 196 -19.86 2.72 0.88
C LEU A 196 -20.82 3.63 0.11
N ALA A 197 -21.65 3.07 -0.79
CA ALA A 197 -22.66 3.82 -1.55
C ALA A 197 -23.70 4.48 -0.64
N ALA A 198 -24.09 3.78 0.42
CA ALA A 198 -25.11 4.23 1.36
C ALA A 198 -24.57 5.13 2.47
N CYS A 199 -23.27 5.05 2.77
CA CYS A 199 -22.68 5.68 3.93
C CYS A 199 -22.48 7.18 3.72
N ALA A 200 -22.90 7.97 4.71
CA ALA A 200 -22.50 9.37 4.83
C ALA A 200 -21.18 9.47 5.59
N MET A 201 -20.25 10.27 5.06
CA MET A 201 -18.96 10.56 5.67
C MET A 201 -18.94 12.04 6.08
N GLN A 202 -18.36 12.34 7.22
CA GLN A 202 -18.12 13.72 7.64
C GLN A 202 -16.66 13.84 8.07
N ILE A 203 -16.00 14.87 7.57
CA ILE A 203 -14.60 15.18 7.86
C ILE A 203 -14.60 16.39 8.78
N GLY A 204 -14.25 16.18 10.04
CA GLY A 204 -14.03 17.26 10.99
C GLY A 204 -12.56 17.70 10.95
N LEU A 205 -12.32 19.01 10.82
CA LEU A 205 -11.02 19.62 11.00
C LEU A 205 -11.11 20.63 12.14
N TRP A 206 -10.17 20.57 13.07
CA TRP A 206 -10.10 21.49 14.22
C TRP A 206 -8.76 22.20 14.24
N ASP A 207 -8.76 23.53 14.36
CA ASP A 207 -7.53 24.34 14.30
C ASP A 207 -6.72 24.32 15.62
N GLY A 208 -7.32 23.87 16.72
CA GLY A 208 -6.72 23.89 18.05
C GLY A 208 -6.83 25.21 18.81
N GLN A 209 -7.45 26.25 18.22
CA GLN A 209 -7.59 27.61 18.76
C GLN A 209 -9.06 28.03 18.94
N GLY A 210 -10.01 27.24 18.44
CA GLY A 210 -11.45 27.44 18.69
C GLY A 210 -12.30 27.37 17.42
N GLU A 211 -11.70 27.32 16.24
CA GLU A 211 -12.40 27.15 14.97
C GLU A 211 -12.45 25.66 14.60
N ALA A 212 -13.67 25.14 14.47
CA ALA A 212 -13.92 23.79 13.98
C ALA A 212 -14.66 23.90 12.65
N SER A 213 -14.06 23.38 11.58
CA SER A 213 -14.73 23.25 10.28
C SER A 213 -15.17 21.80 10.11
N THR A 214 -16.46 21.56 10.01
CA THR A 214 -17.01 20.24 9.68
C THR A 214 -17.41 20.24 8.21
N LEU A 215 -16.68 19.47 7.42
CA LEU A 215 -17.08 19.14 6.06
C LEU A 215 -18.06 17.96 6.13
N ASN A 216 -19.35 18.27 6.04
CA ASN A 216 -20.42 17.27 5.91
C ASN A 216 -20.46 16.78 4.47
N VAL A 217 -19.70 15.72 4.16
CA VAL A 217 -19.52 15.32 2.76
C VAL A 217 -19.66 13.82 2.59
N PRO A 218 -20.84 13.29 2.24
CA PRO A 218 -20.91 11.91 1.78
C PRO A 218 -19.88 11.74 0.65
N PRO A 219 -19.03 10.69 0.69
CA PRO A 219 -17.90 10.59 -0.23
C PRO A 219 -18.40 10.48 -1.67
N PHE A 220 -19.61 9.98 -1.85
CA PHE A 220 -20.31 9.87 -3.12
C PHE A 220 -21.62 10.68 -3.07
N ARG A 221 -21.85 11.50 -4.10
CA ARG A 221 -23.15 12.12 -4.36
C ARG A 221 -24.12 11.09 -4.94
N SER A 222 -23.62 10.25 -5.84
CA SER A 222 -24.30 9.05 -6.31
C SER A 222 -23.27 7.96 -6.55
N LEU A 223 -23.60 6.77 -6.07
CA LEU A 223 -22.90 5.53 -6.39
C LEU A 223 -23.96 4.56 -6.90
N ASP A 224 -24.55 4.91 -8.05
CA ASP A 224 -25.36 3.98 -8.81
C ASP A 224 -24.40 2.90 -9.27
N LEU A 225 -24.68 1.64 -8.98
CA LEU A 225 -23.81 0.55 -9.40
C LEU A 225 -24.58 -0.64 -9.95
N TRP A 226 -25.92 -0.62 -9.89
CA TRP A 226 -26.79 -1.65 -10.47
C TRP A 226 -28.12 -1.07 -10.96
N ARG A 227 -28.55 -1.44 -12.17
CA ARG A 227 -29.87 -1.16 -12.75
C ARG A 227 -30.75 -2.42 -12.84
N PRO A 228 -32.07 -2.34 -12.63
CA PRO A 228 -32.98 -3.47 -12.80
C PRO A 228 -33.50 -3.53 -14.24
N GLN A 229 -32.77 -4.16 -15.16
CA GLN A 229 -33.33 -4.95 -16.28
C GLN A 229 -32.19 -5.50 -17.13
N GLY A 230 -32.13 -6.84 -17.24
CA GLY A 230 -31.01 -7.57 -17.85
C GLY A 230 -29.88 -7.77 -16.84
N GLU A 231 -29.20 -8.91 -16.90
CA GLU A 231 -28.17 -9.32 -15.94
C GLU A 231 -27.20 -8.19 -15.55
N GLY A 232 -27.28 -7.72 -14.31
CA GLY A 232 -26.15 -7.11 -13.61
C GLY A 232 -25.41 -5.96 -14.32
N GLU A 233 -26.12 -4.99 -14.90
CA GLU A 233 -25.47 -3.76 -15.42
C GLU A 233 -24.79 -3.00 -14.28
N TRP A 234 -23.47 -3.18 -14.19
CA TRP A 234 -22.56 -2.39 -13.36
C TRP A 234 -22.54 -0.96 -13.89
N SER A 235 -22.88 0.02 -13.05
CA SER A 235 -22.71 1.42 -13.45
C SER A 235 -21.24 1.71 -13.67
N ARG A 236 -20.97 2.28 -14.83
CA ARG A 236 -19.61 2.61 -15.27
C ARG A 236 -19.15 3.92 -14.67
N THR A 237 -19.98 4.61 -13.89
CA THR A 237 -19.73 5.96 -13.41
C THR A 237 -19.97 6.07 -11.91
N VAL A 238 -19.02 6.69 -11.20
CA VAL A 238 -19.12 7.05 -9.78
C VAL A 238 -19.01 8.57 -9.65
N GLN A 239 -19.96 9.20 -8.94
CA GLN A 239 -19.94 10.64 -8.71
C GLN A 239 -19.59 10.96 -7.25
N PHE A 240 -18.44 11.59 -7.05
CA PHE A 240 -18.04 12.18 -5.79
C PHE A 240 -18.83 13.45 -5.50
N HIS A 241 -19.04 13.73 -4.22
CA HIS A 241 -19.47 15.06 -3.82
C HIS A 241 -18.35 16.07 -4.09
N GLN A 242 -18.71 17.27 -4.60
CA GLN A 242 -17.73 18.26 -5.06
C GLN A 242 -16.73 18.64 -3.96
N ASP A 243 -17.20 18.95 -2.76
CA ASP A 243 -16.33 19.32 -1.63
C ASP A 243 -15.33 18.22 -1.24
N PHE A 244 -15.73 16.94 -1.33
CA PHE A 244 -14.83 15.83 -1.04
C PHE A 244 -13.80 15.68 -2.15
N TYR A 245 -14.24 15.80 -3.41
CA TYR A 245 -13.33 15.80 -4.55
C TYR A 245 -12.30 16.93 -4.44
N ASP A 246 -12.72 18.16 -4.16
CA ASP A 246 -11.84 19.32 -4.03
C ASP A 246 -10.85 19.12 -2.87
N SER A 247 -11.33 18.58 -1.74
CA SER A 247 -10.47 18.21 -0.62
C SER A 247 -9.49 17.09 -0.97
N LEU A 248 -9.94 16.06 -1.70
CA LEU A 248 -9.12 14.96 -2.18
C LEU A 248 -7.99 15.45 -3.08
N ILE A 249 -8.26 16.35 -4.03
CA ILE A 249 -7.22 16.89 -4.91
C ILE A 249 -6.14 17.65 -4.11
N ARG A 250 -6.54 18.39 -3.07
CA ARG A 250 -5.60 19.10 -2.19
C ARG A 250 -4.82 18.19 -1.24
N HIS A 251 -5.43 17.08 -0.81
CA HIS A 251 -4.92 16.22 0.25
C HIS A 251 -4.71 14.77 -0.17
N ALA A 252 -4.42 14.54 -1.46
CA ALA A 252 -4.15 13.23 -2.01
C ALA A 252 -2.81 12.69 -1.48
N LEU A 253 -2.87 11.59 -0.73
CA LEU A 253 -1.71 10.83 -0.30
C LEU A 253 -1.39 9.76 -1.35
N PRO A 254 -0.21 9.81 -2.00
CA PRO A 254 0.21 8.76 -2.91
C PRO A 254 0.65 7.49 -2.17
N VAL A 255 0.26 6.33 -2.71
CA VAL A 255 0.51 4.99 -2.19
C VAL A 255 0.99 4.09 -3.32
N ASP A 256 2.03 3.28 -3.05
CA ASP A 256 2.46 2.24 -3.98
C ASP A 256 1.46 1.07 -3.98
N VAL A 257 0.79 0.84 -5.11
CA VAL A 257 -0.24 -0.20 -5.24
C VAL A 257 0.32 -1.60 -4.96
N ARG A 258 1.61 -1.83 -5.23
CA ARG A 258 2.27 -3.12 -5.02
C ARG A 258 2.30 -3.44 -3.52
N ALA A 259 2.61 -2.44 -2.70
CA ALA A 259 2.57 -2.54 -1.25
C ALA A 259 1.14 -2.68 -0.71
N ALA A 260 0.18 -1.90 -1.23
CA ALA A 260 -1.23 -2.03 -0.84
C ALA A 260 -1.76 -3.46 -1.10
N ARG A 261 -1.40 -4.05 -2.25
CA ARG A 261 -1.74 -5.45 -2.59
C ARG A 261 -1.09 -6.45 -1.63
N ALA A 262 0.15 -6.23 -1.21
CA ALA A 262 0.83 -7.07 -0.22
C ALA A 262 0.11 -7.12 1.14
N PHE A 263 -0.62 -6.05 1.49
CA PHE A 263 -1.37 -5.93 2.75
C PHE A 263 -2.89 -6.04 2.59
N SER A 264 -3.38 -6.38 1.41
CA SER A 264 -4.82 -6.45 1.06
C SER A 264 -5.69 -7.36 1.95
N GLY A 265 -5.07 -8.27 2.70
CA GLY A 265 -5.77 -9.13 3.66
C GLY A 265 -5.97 -8.54 5.05
N SER A 266 -5.41 -7.36 5.35
CA SER A 266 -5.45 -6.77 6.70
C SER A 266 -5.73 -5.27 6.67
N ALA A 267 -6.87 -4.89 7.22
CA ALA A 267 -7.28 -3.50 7.35
C ALA A 267 -6.28 -2.66 8.15
N ARG A 268 -5.76 -3.22 9.26
CA ARG A 268 -4.78 -2.53 10.11
C ARG A 268 -3.42 -2.35 9.44
N LYS A 269 -2.96 -3.32 8.64
CA LYS A 269 -1.71 -3.16 7.86
C LYS A 269 -1.85 -2.12 6.75
N LEU A 270 -3.01 -2.03 6.10
CA LEU A 270 -3.29 -0.95 5.13
C LEU A 270 -3.29 0.42 5.81
N ASP A 271 -3.98 0.58 6.94
CA ASP A 271 -3.96 1.84 7.68
C ASP A 271 -2.55 2.18 8.17
N LEU A 272 -1.77 1.19 8.62
CA LEU A 272 -0.36 1.39 8.99
C LEU A 272 0.47 1.87 7.78
N LEU A 273 0.30 1.24 6.61
CA LEU A 273 0.95 1.65 5.36
C LEU A 273 0.64 3.12 5.03
N PHE A 274 -0.64 3.49 5.05
CA PHE A 274 -1.08 4.84 4.72
C PHE A 274 -0.59 5.86 5.77
N TRP A 275 -0.74 5.53 7.05
CA TRP A 275 -0.38 6.40 8.16
C TRP A 275 1.13 6.66 8.24
N VAL A 276 1.97 5.63 8.06
CA VAL A 276 3.43 5.79 7.99
C VAL A 276 3.79 6.62 6.75
N GLY A 277 3.17 6.34 5.60
CA GLY A 277 3.37 7.10 4.37
C GLY A 277 3.05 8.58 4.51
N TYR A 278 1.95 8.90 5.22
CA TYR A 278 1.59 10.28 5.54
C TYR A 278 2.61 10.91 6.49
N ARG A 279 2.93 10.26 7.61
CA ARG A 279 3.81 10.84 8.64
C ARG A 279 5.21 11.10 8.11
N LEU A 280 5.85 10.11 7.47
CA LEU A 280 7.24 10.26 7.02
C LEU A 280 7.41 11.36 5.97
N ARG A 281 6.38 11.69 5.20
CA ARG A 281 6.40 12.81 4.24
C ARG A 281 6.48 14.18 4.91
N ALA A 282 5.86 14.33 6.08
CA ALA A 282 5.77 15.60 6.80
C ALA A 282 6.79 15.71 7.94
N LEU A 283 7.43 14.60 8.34
CA LEU A 283 8.26 14.53 9.54
C LEU A 283 9.61 15.24 9.34
N GLN A 284 9.83 16.33 10.07
CA GLN A 284 11.08 17.11 10.03
C GLN A 284 12.04 16.80 11.20
N ARG A 285 11.52 16.20 12.28
CA ARG A 285 12.28 15.87 13.49
C ARG A 285 11.89 14.49 13.98
N PRO A 286 12.75 13.79 14.75
CA PRO A 286 12.42 12.50 15.32
C PRO A 286 11.10 12.58 16.12
N LEU A 287 10.21 11.62 15.90
CA LEU A 287 8.93 11.52 16.60
C LEU A 287 8.87 10.21 17.36
N ARG A 288 8.64 10.32 18.67
CA ARG A 288 8.33 9.20 19.54
C ARG A 288 6.83 9.14 19.79
N LEU A 289 6.25 7.95 19.63
CA LEU A 289 4.85 7.66 19.94
C LEU A 289 4.81 6.57 20.99
N THR A 290 4.14 6.83 22.10
CA THR A 290 3.98 5.83 23.16
C THR A 290 3.07 4.71 22.72
N TRP A 291 3.12 3.58 23.42
CA TRP A 291 2.16 2.50 23.20
C TRP A 291 0.71 2.91 23.40
N GLU A 292 0.44 3.88 24.28
CA GLU A 292 -0.90 4.44 24.49
C GLU A 292 -1.35 5.25 23.28
N ASN A 293 -0.48 6.09 22.71
CA ASN A 293 -0.80 6.81 21.47
C ASN A 293 -1.09 5.84 20.32
N LEU A 294 -0.28 4.79 20.18
CA LEU A 294 -0.48 3.76 19.15
C LEU A 294 -1.75 2.95 19.38
N HIS A 295 -2.07 2.64 20.63
CA HIS A 295 -3.29 1.91 20.99
C HIS A 295 -4.54 2.73 20.73
N GLY A 296 -4.55 4.02 21.09
CA GLY A 296 -5.66 4.92 20.74
C GLY A 296 -5.90 4.99 19.22
N GLN A 297 -4.83 4.89 18.42
CA GLN A 297 -4.90 4.97 16.96
C GLN A 297 -5.29 3.64 16.27
N PHE A 298 -4.63 2.54 16.64
CA PHE A 298 -4.71 1.25 15.93
C PHE A 298 -5.35 0.15 16.76
N GLY A 299 -5.60 0.39 18.05
CA GLY A 299 -6.03 -0.59 19.04
C GLY A 299 -7.45 -0.37 19.56
N ALA A 300 -8.23 0.57 19.02
CA ALA A 300 -9.59 0.87 19.50
C ALA A 300 -10.53 -0.35 19.60
N GLU A 301 -10.35 -1.36 18.74
CA GLU A 301 -11.13 -2.61 18.74
C GLU A 301 -10.52 -3.73 19.61
N ASN A 302 -9.40 -3.46 20.30
CA ASN A 302 -8.70 -4.41 21.15
C ASN A 302 -8.53 -3.84 22.56
N ALA A 303 -9.30 -4.33 23.52
CA ALA A 303 -9.25 -3.86 24.89
C ALA A 303 -7.88 -4.10 25.57
N SER A 304 -7.10 -5.09 25.14
CA SER A 304 -5.82 -5.42 25.77
C SER A 304 -4.64 -4.74 25.06
N ILE A 305 -3.98 -3.81 25.77
CA ILE A 305 -2.77 -3.17 25.28
C ILE A 305 -1.63 -4.19 25.03
N ARG A 306 -1.55 -5.26 25.82
CA ARG A 306 -0.50 -6.29 25.67
C ARG A 306 -0.65 -7.05 24.36
N SER A 307 -1.85 -7.55 24.06
CA SER A 307 -2.11 -8.25 22.80
C SER A 307 -2.00 -7.31 21.60
N PHE A 308 -2.40 -6.04 21.79
CA PHE A 308 -2.20 -5.00 20.78
C PHE A 308 -0.70 -4.78 20.48
N ARG A 309 0.15 -4.63 21.49
CA ARG A 309 1.61 -4.48 21.32
C ARG A 309 2.20 -5.62 20.50
N GLN A 310 1.82 -6.87 20.79
CA GLN A 310 2.27 -8.04 20.06
C GLN A 310 1.82 -8.01 18.59
N ALA A 311 0.54 -7.72 18.35
CA ALA A 311 -0.02 -7.64 17.01
C ALA A 311 0.57 -6.48 16.18
N PHE A 312 0.76 -5.32 16.80
CA PHE A 312 1.36 -4.15 16.16
C PHE A 312 2.84 -4.38 15.83
N LYS A 313 3.61 -5.01 16.73
CA LYS A 313 5.00 -5.44 16.46
C LYS A 313 5.07 -6.32 15.21
N ALA A 314 4.20 -7.32 15.11
CA ALA A 314 4.15 -8.19 13.94
C ALA A 314 3.76 -7.42 12.66
N ASP A 315 2.78 -6.52 12.73
CA ASP A 315 2.35 -5.73 11.58
C ASP A 315 3.43 -4.75 11.09
N LEU A 316 4.15 -4.12 12.02
CA LEU A 316 5.28 -3.25 11.68
C LEU A 316 6.43 -4.07 11.08
N ALA A 317 6.75 -5.23 11.64
CA ALA A 317 7.76 -6.13 11.05
C ALA A 317 7.39 -6.51 9.61
N HIS A 318 6.13 -6.83 9.34
CA HIS A 318 5.66 -7.09 7.98
C HIS A 318 5.78 -5.88 7.05
N LEU A 319 5.61 -4.65 7.56
CA LEU A 319 5.85 -3.43 6.79
C LEU A 319 7.33 -3.27 6.45
N CYS A 320 8.21 -3.46 7.44
CA CYS A 320 9.67 -3.39 7.25
C CYS A 320 10.21 -4.52 6.36
N GLU A 321 9.55 -5.68 6.29
CA GLU A 321 9.90 -6.72 5.32
C GLU A 321 9.68 -6.28 3.86
N VAL A 322 8.70 -5.40 3.61
CA VAL A 322 8.43 -4.84 2.28
C VAL A 322 9.28 -3.58 2.02
N PHE A 323 9.56 -2.80 3.06
CA PHE A 323 10.36 -1.58 2.98
C PHE A 323 11.45 -1.57 4.07
N PRO A 324 12.57 -2.27 3.85
CA PRO A 324 13.60 -2.45 4.88
C PRO A 324 14.35 -1.16 5.23
N LYS A 325 14.31 -0.15 4.34
CA LYS A 325 14.97 1.14 4.51
C LYS A 325 14.13 2.14 5.33
N LEU A 326 12.94 1.77 5.79
CA LEU A 326 12.09 2.68 6.56
C LEU A 326 12.75 3.04 7.89
N PRO A 327 12.84 4.34 8.23
CA PRO A 327 13.51 4.80 9.44
C PRO A 327 12.60 4.67 10.67
N LEU A 328 12.19 3.43 10.97
CA LEU A 328 11.25 3.07 12.03
C LEU A 328 11.94 2.11 13.00
N SER A 329 11.84 2.39 14.30
CA SER A 329 12.32 1.47 15.33
C SER A 329 11.32 1.35 16.47
N LEU A 330 11.26 0.15 17.07
CA LEU A 330 10.46 -0.11 18.26
C LEU A 330 11.37 -0.26 19.47
N ASP A 331 10.95 0.30 20.58
CA ASP A 331 11.56 0.08 21.89
C ASP A 331 10.49 -0.22 22.95
N GLU A 332 10.89 -0.27 24.22
CA GLU A 332 9.98 -0.51 25.33
C GLU A 332 8.90 0.58 25.44
N GLY A 333 9.23 1.82 25.09
CA GLY A 333 8.36 2.99 25.17
C GLY A 333 7.35 3.08 24.03
N GLY A 334 7.68 2.57 22.84
CA GLY A 334 6.77 2.56 21.70
C GLY A 334 7.46 2.56 20.34
N LEU A 335 6.97 3.41 19.44
CA LEU A 335 7.49 3.57 18.08
C LEU A 335 8.26 4.88 17.96
N VAL A 336 9.44 4.81 17.37
CA VAL A 336 10.24 5.97 16.97
C VAL A 336 10.28 6.04 15.45
N LEU A 337 9.91 7.20 14.91
CA LEU A 337 10.05 7.54 13.50
C LEU A 337 11.17 8.56 13.39
N GLN A 338 12.18 8.31 12.55
CA GLN A 338 13.17 9.32 12.18
C GLN A 338 12.75 9.98 10.85
N PRO A 339 13.16 11.23 10.60
CA PRO A 339 13.02 11.84 9.29
C PRO A 339 13.60 10.92 8.20
N ALA A 340 12.85 10.73 7.13
CA ALA A 340 13.23 9.85 6.02
C ALA A 340 13.86 10.66 4.89
N ASP A 341 14.98 10.18 4.36
CA ASP A 341 15.47 10.67 3.08
C ASP A 341 14.46 10.37 1.95
N PRO A 342 14.42 11.17 0.87
CA PRO A 342 13.52 10.94 -0.25
C PRO A 342 13.51 9.51 -0.80
N GLY A 343 14.67 8.83 -0.81
CA GLY A 343 14.81 7.45 -1.28
C GLY A 343 14.39 6.37 -0.27
N ALA A 344 14.18 6.73 1.00
CA ALA A 344 13.70 5.84 2.06
C ALA A 344 12.18 5.93 2.26
N LEU A 345 11.49 6.86 1.59
CA LEU A 345 10.04 6.98 1.64
C LEU A 345 9.35 5.81 0.92
N LEU A 346 8.18 5.41 1.44
CA LEU A 346 7.36 4.36 0.83
C LEU A 346 6.99 4.67 -0.63
N VAL A 347 6.83 5.96 -0.93
CA VAL A 347 6.70 6.47 -2.28
C VAL A 347 7.66 7.66 -2.38
N PRO A 348 8.73 7.57 -3.18
CA PRO A 348 9.66 8.66 -3.37
C PRO A 348 8.92 9.91 -3.88
N PRO A 349 9.32 11.13 -3.45
CA PRO A 349 8.84 12.34 -4.08
C PRO A 349 9.30 12.32 -5.53
N ARG A 350 8.48 12.86 -6.45
CA ARG A 350 8.92 13.05 -7.84
C ARG A 350 10.26 13.78 -7.82
N GLN A 351 11.30 13.19 -8.40
CA GLN A 351 12.57 13.85 -8.59
C GLN A 351 12.29 15.13 -9.39
N GLY A 352 12.44 16.27 -8.73
CA GLY A 352 11.84 17.51 -9.20
C GLY A 352 12.44 18.01 -10.51
N ILE A 353 11.68 18.86 -11.18
CA ILE A 353 12.24 20.12 -11.68
C ILE A 353 12.85 20.81 -10.45
N ARG A 354 14.13 20.54 -10.19
CA ARG A 354 14.96 21.32 -9.26
C ARG A 354 15.30 22.62 -9.97
N ASN A 355 14.54 23.68 -9.70
CA ASN A 355 15.00 25.08 -9.56
C ASN A 355 13.80 26.02 -9.50
N SER A 356 13.46 26.52 -8.29
CA SER A 356 12.86 27.86 -8.04
C SER A 356 12.35 28.06 -6.60
N ALA A 357 12.20 27.05 -5.75
CA ALA A 357 11.67 27.24 -4.39
C ALA A 357 12.73 27.62 -3.33
N LYS A 358 13.71 28.47 -3.68
CA LYS A 358 14.58 29.15 -2.69
C LYS A 358 14.21 30.62 -2.45
N GLN A 359 13.15 31.13 -3.08
CA GLN A 359 12.62 32.46 -2.76
C GLN A 359 11.10 32.43 -2.64
N GLY A 360 10.61 32.87 -1.48
CA GLY A 360 9.26 33.36 -1.33
C GLY A 360 8.22 32.39 -0.79
N MET A 361 8.23 32.12 0.51
CA MET A 361 7.01 32.28 1.32
C MET A 361 7.39 32.32 2.81
N LYS A 362 7.57 33.55 3.29
CA LYS A 362 7.35 33.87 4.70
C LYS A 362 5.89 33.50 4.99
N LEU A 363 5.67 32.48 5.81
CA LEU A 363 4.41 32.29 6.51
C LEU A 363 4.16 33.54 7.35
N ARG A 364 3.09 34.26 7.04
CA ARG A 364 2.53 35.29 7.92
C ARG A 364 1.21 34.77 8.46
N ALA A 365 1.13 34.87 9.79
CA ALA A 365 -0.03 34.82 10.68
C ALA A 365 -0.94 33.60 10.57
#